data_AF-A0A0F2NHA7-F1
#
_entry.id   AF-A0A0F2NHA7-F1
#
_cell.length_a   1.000
_cell.length_b   1.000
_cell.length_c   1.000
_cell.angle_alpha   90.00
_cell.angle_beta   90.00
_cell.angle_gamma   90.00
#
_symmetry.space_group_name_H-M   'P 1'
#
loop_
_entity.id
_entity.type
_entity.pdbx_description
1 polymer ?
#
loop_
_entity_poly.entity_id
_entity_poly.type
_entity_poly.pdbx_seq_one_letter_code
_entity_poly.pdbx_strand_id
1 'polypeptide(L)'
;MSPLSFADAVEKLSQVGIQNKEIYLIDLVLLCEMAWADGSVQEGEREILFSYLNHHVDSINRLAGCRVLEHKEAKELIRSFLDNRPGQELLDTIQEVIAPVRLDQINPANAERTCLGILNTCLDIASSSVTKYPYGLTERFTQEEKDYYHKIAAILTGRNESLPPYQSVTDDR
;
A
#
# COMPACT_ATOMS: atom_id res chain seq x y z
N MET A 1 8.49 0.87 24.24
CA MET A 1 7.85 2.09 23.71
C MET A 1 6.36 1.91 23.85
N SER A 2 5.64 2.89 24.38
CA SER A 2 4.17 2.86 24.36
C SER A 2 3.69 2.86 22.92
N PRO A 3 2.62 2.12 22.57
CA PRO A 3 2.06 2.16 21.23
C PRO A 3 1.63 3.59 20.89
N LEU A 4 1.93 4.03 19.66
CA LEU A 4 1.55 5.34 19.15
C LEU A 4 0.02 5.46 19.18
N SER A 5 -0.52 6.53 19.74
CA SER A 5 -1.98 6.71 19.77
C SER A 5 -2.51 7.15 18.40
N PHE A 6 -3.81 6.96 18.16
CA PHE A 6 -4.46 7.47 16.93
C PHE A 6 -4.26 8.98 16.75
N ALA A 7 -4.35 9.76 17.84
CA ALA A 7 -4.19 11.20 17.79
C ALA A 7 -2.77 11.60 17.38
N ASP A 8 -1.76 10.97 17.98
CA ASP A 8 -0.35 11.22 17.63
C ASP A 8 -0.06 10.79 16.18
N ALA A 9 -0.66 9.69 15.74
CA ALA A 9 -0.54 9.19 14.38
C ALA A 9 -1.12 10.15 13.34
N VAL A 10 -2.29 10.74 13.62
CA VAL A 10 -2.89 11.78 12.78
C VAL A 10 -2.07 13.06 12.78
N GLU A 11 -1.49 13.45 13.92
CA GLU A 11 -0.60 14.61 14.01
C GLU A 11 0.65 14.43 13.13
N LYS A 12 1.27 13.25 13.17
CA LYS A 12 2.39 12.90 12.29
C LYS A 12 2.04 12.99 10.81
N LEU A 13 0.88 12.46 10.42
CA LEU A 13 0.38 12.58 9.03
C LEU A 13 0.24 14.05 8.61
N SER A 14 -0.26 14.91 9.49
CA SER A 14 -0.39 16.34 9.19
C SER A 14 0.95 17.03 9.00
N GLN A 15 2.01 16.60 9.69
CA GLN A 15 3.36 17.17 9.55
C GLN A 15 3.97 16.87 8.18
N VAL A 16 3.62 15.73 7.58
CA VAL A 16 4.04 15.34 6.21
C VAL A 16 3.04 15.73 5.12
N GLY A 17 2.05 16.56 5.46
CA GLY A 17 1.10 17.13 4.50
C GLY A 17 -0.12 16.29 4.17
N ILE A 18 -0.37 15.18 4.89
CA ILE A 18 -1.60 14.38 4.75
C ILE A 18 -2.65 14.88 5.75
N GLN A 19 -3.80 15.36 5.25
CA GLN A 19 -4.82 16.00 6.08
C GLN A 19 -6.25 15.57 5.74
N ASN A 20 -7.15 15.72 6.71
CA ASN A 20 -8.59 15.56 6.55
C ASN A 20 -8.97 14.22 5.88
N LYS A 21 -9.55 14.31 4.68
CA LYS A 21 -10.07 13.16 3.92
C LYS A 21 -8.96 12.28 3.34
N GLU A 22 -7.74 12.79 3.22
CA GLU A 22 -6.58 12.04 2.69
C GLU A 22 -6.15 10.93 3.63
N ILE A 23 -6.45 11.07 4.93
CA ILE A 23 -6.21 10.03 5.95
C ILE A 23 -6.93 8.72 5.57
N TYR A 24 -8.08 8.80 4.90
CA TYR A 24 -8.80 7.60 4.44
C TYR A 24 -8.13 6.89 3.26
N LEU A 25 -7.09 7.48 2.67
CA LEU A 25 -6.39 6.98 1.50
C LEU A 25 -4.94 6.57 1.80
N ILE A 26 -4.49 6.64 3.05
CA ILE A 26 -3.08 6.37 3.39
C ILE A 26 -2.64 4.94 3.06
N ASP A 27 -3.56 3.97 3.07
CA ASP A 27 -3.30 2.59 2.68
C ASP A 27 -3.03 2.46 1.18
N LEU A 28 -3.63 3.33 0.35
CA LEU A 28 -3.33 3.37 -1.09
C LEU A 28 -1.95 3.95 -1.37
N VAL A 29 -1.38 4.75 -0.46
CA VAL A 29 -0.01 5.24 -0.63
C VAL A 29 1.00 4.09 -0.53
N LEU A 30 0.72 3.08 0.29
CA LEU A 30 1.50 1.83 0.31
C LEU A 30 1.41 1.08 -1.03
N LEU A 31 0.24 1.09 -1.67
CA LEU A 31 0.06 0.50 -3.00
C LEU A 31 0.80 1.30 -4.08
N CYS A 32 0.85 2.64 -3.96
CA CYS A 32 1.65 3.47 -4.84
C CYS A 32 3.15 3.15 -4.67
N GLU A 33 3.62 2.98 -3.44
CA GLU A 33 5.02 2.63 -3.18
C GLU A 33 5.34 1.20 -3.67
N MET A 34 4.39 0.26 -3.61
CA MET A 34 4.51 -1.06 -4.27
C MET A 34 4.75 -0.92 -5.77
N ALA A 35 3.94 -0.11 -6.46
CA ALA A 35 4.09 0.14 -7.90
C ALA A 35 5.39 0.90 -8.27
N TRP A 36 6.04 1.52 -7.28
CA TRP A 36 7.35 2.16 -7.45
C TRP A 36 8.53 1.25 -7.06
N ALA A 37 8.28 0.03 -6.57
CA ALA A 37 9.31 -0.82 -5.98
C ALA A 37 10.46 -1.12 -6.95
N ASP A 38 10.14 -1.38 -8.22
CA ASP A 38 11.11 -1.64 -9.29
C ASP A 38 11.67 -0.36 -9.95
N GLY A 39 11.22 0.82 -9.51
CA GLY A 39 11.62 2.12 -10.02
C GLY A 39 10.75 2.69 -11.13
N SER A 40 9.70 1.99 -11.60
CA SER A 40 8.78 2.53 -12.62
C SER A 40 7.36 1.99 -12.53
N VAL A 41 6.37 2.89 -12.47
CA VAL A 41 4.95 2.51 -12.51
C VAL A 41 4.52 2.18 -13.94
N GLN A 42 4.01 0.98 -14.13
CA GLN A 42 3.46 0.49 -15.40
C GLN A 42 1.96 0.81 -15.51
N GLU A 43 1.43 0.87 -16.75
CA GLU A 43 0.01 1.20 -16.97
C GLU A 43 -0.93 0.15 -16.35
N GLY A 44 -0.56 -1.14 -16.39
CA GLY A 44 -1.35 -2.21 -15.77
C GLY A 44 -1.48 -2.06 -14.26
N GLU A 45 -0.39 -1.71 -13.58
CA GLU A 45 -0.37 -1.45 -12.14
C GLU A 45 -1.25 -0.26 -11.78
N ARG A 46 -1.19 0.80 -12.60
CA ARG A 46 -2.01 2.00 -12.47
C ARG A 46 -3.50 1.67 -12.60
N GLU A 47 -3.89 0.83 -13.55
CA GLU A 47 -5.27 0.39 -13.72
C GLU A 47 -5.79 -0.39 -12.51
N ILE A 48 -4.98 -1.32 -11.99
CA ILE A 48 -5.31 -2.11 -10.78
C ILE A 48 -5.52 -1.18 -9.59
N LEU A 49 -4.61 -0.23 -9.38
CA LEU A 49 -4.67 0.69 -8.25
C LEU A 49 -5.88 1.63 -8.35
N PHE A 50 -6.21 2.14 -9.55
CA PHE A 50 -7.43 2.92 -9.74
C PHE A 50 -8.72 2.11 -9.58
N SER A 51 -8.70 0.82 -9.95
CA SER A 51 -9.82 -0.09 -9.68
C SER A 51 -10.03 -0.25 -8.17
N TYR A 52 -8.96 -0.57 -7.43
CA TYR A 52 -8.97 -0.66 -5.98
C TYR A 52 -9.46 0.64 -5.32
N LEU A 53 -8.96 1.79 -5.77
CA LEU A 53 -9.37 3.11 -5.29
C LEU A 53 -10.88 3.33 -5.40
N ASN A 54 -11.48 2.99 -6.54
CA ASN A 54 -12.92 3.19 -6.72
C ASN A 54 -13.73 2.35 -5.72
N HIS A 55 -13.37 1.08 -5.57
CA HIS A 55 -14.01 0.20 -4.59
C HIS A 55 -13.81 0.69 -3.15
N HIS A 56 -12.63 1.22 -2.85
CA HIS A 56 -12.30 1.76 -1.54
C HIS A 56 -13.12 3.02 -1.19
N VAL A 57 -13.22 3.97 -2.12
CA VAL A 57 -14.06 5.18 -1.98
C VAL A 57 -15.52 4.81 -1.78
N ASP A 58 -16.05 3.88 -2.58
CA ASP A 58 -17.44 3.39 -2.44
C ASP A 58 -17.67 2.73 -1.08
N SER A 59 -16.70 1.94 -0.61
CA SER A 59 -16.76 1.28 0.69
C SER A 59 -16.82 2.29 1.84
N ILE A 60 -15.95 3.31 1.83
CA ILE A 60 -15.92 4.36 2.84
C ILE A 60 -17.23 5.15 2.87
N ASN A 61 -17.70 5.60 1.70
CA ASN A 61 -18.95 6.36 1.61
C ASN A 61 -20.15 5.54 2.10
N ARG A 62 -20.18 4.24 1.78
CA ARG A 62 -21.22 3.32 2.28
C ARG A 62 -21.16 3.15 3.79
N LEU A 63 -19.98 2.99 4.37
CA LEU A 63 -19.80 2.85 5.82
C LEU A 63 -20.18 4.14 6.57
N ALA A 64 -19.88 5.30 6.00
CA ALA A 64 -20.24 6.59 6.57
C ALA A 64 -21.74 6.94 6.41
N GLY A 65 -22.44 6.30 5.46
CA GLY A 65 -23.83 6.64 5.11
C GLY A 65 -23.98 7.98 4.40
N CYS A 66 -22.88 8.61 3.99
CA CYS A 66 -22.83 9.88 3.28
C CYS A 66 -21.60 9.94 2.35
N ARG A 67 -21.55 10.97 1.50
CA ARG A 67 -20.41 11.19 0.61
C ARG A 67 -19.29 11.91 1.37
N VAL A 68 -18.34 11.14 1.90
CA VAL A 68 -17.12 11.60 2.57
C VAL A 68 -16.00 11.85 1.55
N LEU A 69 -15.90 10.99 0.53
CA LEU A 69 -14.88 11.04 -0.51
C LEU A 69 -15.51 11.16 -1.90
N GLU A 70 -14.92 12.00 -2.75
CA GLU A 70 -15.22 12.03 -4.16
C GLU A 70 -14.19 11.24 -4.96
N HIS A 71 -14.66 10.40 -5.90
CA HIS A 71 -13.77 9.63 -6.77
C HIS A 71 -12.79 10.52 -7.53
N LYS A 72 -13.22 11.70 -7.98
CA LYS A 72 -12.38 12.62 -8.74
C LYS A 72 -11.18 13.08 -7.91
N GLU A 73 -11.43 13.59 -6.71
CA GLU A 73 -10.39 14.11 -5.82
C GLU A 73 -9.46 13.00 -5.34
N ALA A 74 -10.01 11.84 -4.97
CA ALA A 74 -9.22 10.70 -4.57
C ALA A 74 -8.33 10.20 -5.73
N LYS A 75 -8.85 10.19 -6.97
CA LYS A 75 -8.10 9.82 -8.16
C LYS A 75 -7.01 10.82 -8.49
N GLU A 76 -7.26 12.12 -8.30
CA GLU A 76 -6.25 13.16 -8.48
C GLU A 76 -5.10 13.02 -7.48
N LEU A 77 -5.41 12.77 -6.20
CA LEU A 77 -4.39 12.53 -5.18
C LEU A 77 -3.52 11.31 -5.52
N ILE A 78 -4.16 10.17 -5.78
CA ILE A 78 -3.44 8.93 -6.09
C ILE A 78 -2.66 9.05 -7.40
N ARG A 79 -3.23 9.71 -8.41
CA ARG A 79 -2.50 10.00 -9.65
C ARG A 79 -1.24 10.80 -9.36
N SER A 80 -1.29 11.79 -8.46
CA SER A 80 -0.11 12.60 -8.15
C SER A 80 1.04 11.76 -7.57
N PHE A 81 0.73 10.74 -6.77
CA PHE A 81 1.71 9.80 -6.19
C PHE A 81 2.25 8.77 -7.20
N LEU A 82 1.46 8.42 -8.22
CA LEU A 82 1.91 7.54 -9.30
C LEU A 82 2.71 8.29 -10.36
N ASP A 83 2.41 9.56 -10.60
CA ASP A 83 3.14 10.40 -11.55
C ASP A 83 4.44 10.93 -10.93
N ASN A 84 4.46 11.12 -9.60
CA ASN A 84 5.63 11.54 -8.85
C ASN A 84 5.76 10.69 -7.59
N ARG A 85 6.83 9.90 -7.51
CA ARG A 85 7.11 9.08 -6.33
C ARG A 85 7.11 9.99 -5.07
N PRO A 86 6.32 9.66 -4.03
CA PRO A 86 6.32 10.44 -2.81
C PRO A 86 7.70 10.46 -2.16
N GLY A 87 8.01 11.54 -1.44
CA GLY A 87 9.27 11.65 -0.70
C GLY A 87 9.38 10.59 0.39
N GLN A 88 10.61 10.14 0.68
CA GLN A 88 10.85 9.04 1.63
C GLN A 88 10.29 9.33 3.03
N GLU A 89 10.37 10.57 3.50
CA GLU A 89 9.82 10.99 4.81
C GLU A 89 8.31 10.73 4.92
N LEU A 90 7.56 10.99 3.84
CA LEU A 90 6.13 10.73 3.81
C LEU A 90 5.84 9.22 3.83
N LEU A 91 6.59 8.44 3.05
CA LEU A 91 6.44 6.98 2.99
C LEU A 91 6.74 6.33 4.34
N ASP A 92 7.85 6.72 4.99
CA ASP A 92 8.25 6.21 6.29
C ASP A 92 7.21 6.57 7.36
N THR A 93 6.69 7.80 7.32
CA THR A 93 5.63 8.25 8.23
C THR A 93 4.36 7.43 8.06
N ILE A 94 3.93 7.18 6.81
CA ILE A 94 2.74 6.35 6.55
C ILE A 94 2.95 4.92 7.04
N GLN A 95 4.13 4.33 6.83
CA GLN A 95 4.45 2.99 7.32
C GLN A 95 4.44 2.90 8.85
N GLU A 96 4.86 3.96 9.55
CA GLU A 96 4.82 4.03 11.01
C GLU A 96 3.38 4.11 11.55
N VAL A 97 2.51 4.86 10.87
CA VAL A 97 1.18 5.21 11.38
C VAL A 97 0.05 4.34 10.83
N ILE A 98 0.29 3.47 9.85
CA ILE A 98 -0.77 2.70 9.21
C ILE A 98 -1.54 1.81 10.20
N ALA A 99 -0.83 1.14 11.11
CA ALA A 99 -1.45 0.27 12.12
C ALA A 99 -2.35 1.05 13.09
N PRO A 100 -1.88 2.11 13.79
CA PRO A 100 -2.73 2.86 14.71
C PRO A 100 -3.88 3.60 14.01
N VAL A 101 -3.75 3.96 12.73
CA VAL A 101 -4.80 4.66 11.97
C VAL A 101 -5.84 3.70 11.38
N ARG A 102 -5.43 2.54 10.86
CA ARG A 102 -6.30 1.65 10.07
C ARG A 102 -6.66 0.33 10.72
N LEU A 103 -5.85 -0.16 11.66
CA LEU A 103 -5.97 -1.52 12.18
C LEU A 103 -6.39 -1.52 13.66
N ASP A 104 -5.77 -0.68 14.49
CA ASP A 104 -5.95 -0.73 15.94
C ASP A 104 -7.33 -0.24 16.41
N GLN A 105 -8.01 0.58 15.59
CA GLN A 105 -9.31 1.18 15.91
C GLN A 105 -10.51 0.31 15.52
N ILE A 106 -10.28 -0.83 14.88
CA ILE A 106 -11.34 -1.72 14.38
C ILE A 106 -11.24 -3.09 15.02
N ASN A 107 -12.32 -3.87 14.95
CA ASN A 107 -12.29 -5.24 15.49
C ASN A 107 -11.29 -6.11 14.72
N PRO A 108 -10.71 -7.15 15.36
CA PRO A 108 -9.65 -7.96 14.77
C PRO A 108 -10.00 -8.60 13.42
N ALA A 109 -11.25 -9.04 13.23
CA ALA A 109 -11.68 -9.63 11.97
C ALA A 109 -11.71 -8.62 10.81
N ASN A 110 -12.06 -7.36 11.09
CA ASN A 110 -12.00 -6.29 10.09
C ASN A 110 -10.56 -5.84 9.82
N ALA A 111 -9.70 -5.82 10.85
CA ALA A 111 -8.27 -5.55 10.68
C ALA A 111 -7.63 -6.60 9.77
N GLU A 112 -7.87 -7.88 10.02
CA GLU A 112 -7.38 -8.99 9.19
C GLU A 112 -7.85 -8.86 7.73
N ARG A 113 -9.14 -8.58 7.50
CA ARG A 113 -9.67 -8.34 6.14
C ARG A 113 -8.99 -7.14 5.46
N THR A 114 -8.70 -6.09 6.22
CA THR A 114 -8.03 -4.89 5.69
C THR A 114 -6.60 -5.22 5.28
N CYS A 115 -5.85 -5.92 6.14
CA CYS A 115 -4.50 -6.37 5.83
C CYS A 115 -4.48 -7.28 4.60
N LEU A 116 -5.37 -8.28 4.54
CA LEU A 116 -5.47 -9.18 3.39
C LEU A 116 -5.86 -8.42 2.11
N GLY A 117 -6.75 -7.44 2.19
CA GLY A 117 -7.12 -6.59 1.06
C GLY A 117 -5.93 -5.83 0.49
N ILE A 118 -5.12 -5.21 1.36
CA ILE A 118 -3.90 -4.50 0.95
C ILE A 118 -2.90 -5.47 0.33
N LEU A 119 -2.60 -6.59 1.00
CA LEU A 119 -1.61 -7.56 0.52
C LEU A 119 -2.02 -8.22 -0.80
N ASN A 120 -3.28 -8.61 -0.97
CA ASN A 120 -3.76 -9.16 -2.23
C ASN A 120 -3.62 -8.14 -3.37
N THR A 121 -3.89 -6.85 -3.08
CA THR A 121 -3.73 -5.80 -4.09
C THR A 121 -2.26 -5.59 -4.46
N CYS A 122 -1.33 -5.71 -3.51
CA CYS A 122 0.11 -5.72 -3.84
C CYS A 122 0.48 -6.89 -4.77
N LEU A 123 -0.08 -8.08 -4.57
CA LEU A 123 0.15 -9.22 -5.45
C LEU A 123 -0.43 -8.98 -6.84
N ASP A 124 -1.62 -8.41 -6.92
CA ASP A 124 -2.25 -8.08 -8.20
C ASP A 124 -1.40 -7.06 -8.98
N ILE A 125 -0.92 -6.00 -8.31
CA ILE A 125 -0.02 -4.98 -8.87
C ILE A 125 1.23 -5.64 -9.45
N ALA A 126 2.04 -6.34 -8.64
CA ALA A 126 3.28 -6.93 -9.12
C ALA A 126 3.05 -8.00 -10.20
N SER A 127 1.97 -8.78 -10.10
CA SER A 127 1.67 -9.78 -11.12
C SER A 127 1.27 -9.19 -12.47
N SER A 128 0.91 -7.90 -12.52
CA SER A 128 0.55 -7.19 -13.75
C SER A 128 1.77 -6.73 -14.58
N SER A 129 2.96 -6.77 -13.98
CA SER A 129 4.22 -6.30 -14.58
C SER A 129 4.75 -7.19 -15.72
N VAL A 130 4.20 -8.40 -15.92
CA VAL A 130 4.59 -9.33 -16.99
C VAL A 130 3.67 -9.26 -18.21
N THR A 131 4.14 -8.62 -19.27
CA THR A 131 3.37 -8.41 -20.51
C THR A 131 3.79 -9.29 -21.71
N LYS A 132 4.89 -10.03 -21.61
CA LYS A 132 5.42 -10.86 -22.72
C LYS A 132 5.62 -12.32 -22.34
N TYR A 133 4.92 -13.19 -23.05
CA TYR A 133 5.04 -14.65 -22.94
C TYR A 133 6.10 -15.18 -23.93
N PRO A 134 6.87 -16.23 -23.59
CA PRO A 134 6.93 -16.89 -22.29
C PRO A 134 7.83 -16.15 -21.31
N TYR A 135 7.45 -16.16 -20.04
CA TYR A 135 8.28 -15.72 -18.91
C TYR A 135 8.67 -16.94 -18.06
N GLY A 136 9.83 -16.87 -17.41
CA GLY A 136 10.30 -17.87 -16.46
C GLY A 136 9.36 -18.01 -15.26
N LEU A 137 9.45 -19.16 -14.58
CA LEU A 137 8.57 -19.49 -13.43
C LEU A 137 8.65 -18.45 -12.29
N THR A 138 9.77 -17.73 -12.17
CA THR A 138 10.07 -16.78 -11.09
C THR A 138 10.13 -15.32 -11.54
N GLU A 139 9.88 -15.04 -12.82
CA GLU A 139 10.07 -13.72 -13.45
C GLU A 139 8.84 -12.80 -13.36
N ARG A 140 7.77 -13.25 -12.68
CA ARG A 140 6.55 -12.46 -12.50
C ARG A 140 6.68 -11.32 -11.50
N PHE A 141 7.69 -11.40 -10.64
CA PHE A 141 7.95 -10.43 -9.59
C PHE A 141 9.43 -10.13 -9.63
N THR A 142 9.78 -8.85 -9.67
CA THR A 142 11.14 -8.39 -9.43
C THR A 142 11.56 -8.71 -7.99
N GLN A 143 12.86 -8.64 -7.69
CA GLN A 143 13.30 -8.87 -6.32
C GLN A 143 12.84 -7.73 -5.40
N GLU A 144 12.83 -6.51 -5.94
CA GLU A 144 12.43 -5.29 -5.26
C GLU A 144 10.94 -5.31 -4.87
N GLU A 145 10.06 -5.78 -5.76
CA GLU A 145 8.63 -6.00 -5.46
C GLU A 145 8.43 -7.04 -4.34
N LYS A 146 9.20 -8.14 -4.35
CA LYS A 146 9.14 -9.16 -3.28
C LYS A 146 9.59 -8.59 -1.94
N ASP A 147 10.70 -7.87 -1.94
CA ASP A 147 11.26 -7.25 -0.74
C ASP A 147 10.26 -6.24 -0.14
N TYR A 148 9.64 -5.42 -0.99
CA TYR A 148 8.62 -4.48 -0.55
C TYR A 148 7.34 -5.17 -0.06
N TYR A 149 6.87 -6.20 -0.76
CA TYR A 149 5.72 -7.00 -0.31
C TYR A 149 5.94 -7.58 1.10
N HIS A 150 7.12 -8.17 1.33
CA HIS A 150 7.49 -8.73 2.63
C HIS A 150 7.60 -7.66 3.72
N LYS A 151 8.16 -6.49 3.40
CA LYS A 151 8.21 -5.32 4.29
C LYS A 151 6.80 -4.89 4.72
N ILE A 152 5.87 -4.76 3.78
CA ILE A 152 4.49 -4.36 4.09
C ILE A 152 3.74 -5.43 4.86
N ALA A 153 3.94 -6.71 4.55
CA ALA A 153 3.37 -7.80 5.34
C ALA A 153 3.85 -7.77 6.80
N ALA A 154 5.14 -7.51 7.03
CA ALA A 154 5.71 -7.34 8.37
C ALA A 154 5.04 -6.18 9.13
N ILE A 155 4.92 -5.01 8.49
CA ILE A 155 4.27 -3.82 9.07
C ILE A 155 2.80 -4.11 9.43
N LEU A 156 2.02 -4.64 8.48
CA LEU A 156 0.57 -4.85 8.65
C LEU A 156 0.23 -5.96 9.65
N THR A 157 1.11 -6.94 9.84
CA THR A 157 0.88 -8.06 10.76
C THR A 157 1.53 -7.86 12.13
N GLY A 158 2.23 -6.74 12.35
CA GLY A 158 3.02 -6.48 13.55
C GLY A 158 4.18 -7.47 13.75
N ARG A 159 4.53 -8.24 12.71
CA ARG A 159 5.67 -9.14 12.70
C ARG A 159 6.89 -8.35 12.27
N ASN A 160 7.58 -7.74 13.23
CA ASN A 160 8.94 -7.23 13.03
C ASN A 160 9.90 -8.42 12.90
N GLU A 161 9.76 -9.20 11.83
CA GLU A 161 10.77 -10.16 11.43
C GLU A 161 11.48 -9.57 10.22
N SER A 162 12.73 -9.16 10.44
CA SER A 162 13.70 -9.00 9.37
C SER A 162 13.78 -10.33 8.63
N LEU A 163 13.01 -10.49 7.56
CA LEU A 163 13.18 -11.62 6.66
C LEU A 163 14.60 -11.47 6.09
N PRO A 164 15.46 -12.50 6.21
CA PRO A 164 16.75 -12.46 5.56
C PRO A 164 16.52 -12.22 4.05
N PRO A 165 17.39 -11.46 3.38
CA PRO A 165 17.27 -11.24 1.94
C PRO A 165 17.14 -12.60 1.25
N TYR A 166 16.15 -12.73 0.38
CA TYR A 166 15.93 -13.94 -0.40
C TYR A 166 17.19 -14.20 -1.23
N GLN A 167 17.96 -15.22 -0.87
CA GLN A 167 19.10 -15.65 -1.68
C GLN A 167 18.52 -16.36 -2.91
N SER A 168 18.65 -15.72 -4.07
CA SER A 168 18.42 -16.39 -5.34
C SER A 168 19.26 -17.66 -5.37
N VAL A 169 18.60 -18.81 -5.54
CA VAL A 169 19.30 -20.05 -5.86
C VAL A 169 19.86 -19.81 -7.25
N THR A 170 21.16 -19.50 -7.34
CA THR A 170 21.88 -19.59 -8.60
C THR A 170 21.83 -21.06 -9.02
N ASP A 171 21.00 -21.36 -10.01
CA ASP A 171 21.02 -22.65 -10.71
C ASP A 171 22.39 -22.80 -11.39
N ASP A 172 23.34 -23.42 -10.69
CA ASP A 172 24.49 -24.05 -11.31
C ASP A 172 23.99 -25.34 -11.99
N ARG A 173 23.65 -25.24 -13.29
CA ARG A 173 23.69 -26.35 -14.25
C ARG A 173 24.07 -25.89 -15.65
#